data_AF-A0A3S1G775-F1
#
_entry.id   AF-A0A3S1G775-F1
#
_cell.length_a   1.000
_cell.length_b   1.000
_cell.length_c   1.000
_cell.angle_alpha   90.00
_cell.angle_beta   90.00
_cell.angle_gamma   90.00
#
_symmetry.space_group_name_H-M   'P 1'
#
loop_
_entity.id
_entity.type
_entity.pdbx_description
1 polymer ?
#
loop_
_entity_poly.entity_id
_entity_poly.type
_entity_poly.pdbx_seq_one_letter_code
_entity_poly.pdbx_strand_id
1 'polypeptide(L)'
;MPVSRLIILSVAVAAAGGAGYVAKNMVAPPPQVVVDSGPQAPAVALQDVLVLSGDVPMGNPLQNNIAWQSWPADGVNANFITRT
;
A
#
# COMPACT_ATOMS: atom_id res chain seq x y z
N MET A 1 2.41 52.54 -24.03
CA MET A 1 3.31 51.85 -23.08
C MET A 1 4.73 52.30 -23.38
N PRO A 2 5.49 52.86 -22.43
CA PRO A 2 6.86 53.32 -22.71
C PRO A 2 7.75 52.15 -23.15
N VAL A 3 8.58 52.36 -24.18
CA VAL A 3 9.44 51.33 -24.81
C VAL A 3 10.30 50.59 -23.77
N SER A 4 10.83 51.30 -22.78
CA SER A 4 11.61 50.71 -21.69
C SER A 4 10.83 49.67 -20.90
N ARG A 5 9.52 49.86 -20.70
CA ARG A 5 8.67 48.91 -19.99
C ARG A 5 8.42 47.65 -20.81
N LEU A 6 8.33 47.76 -22.14
CA LEU A 6 8.23 46.61 -23.04
C LEU A 6 9.51 45.78 -23.03
N ILE A 7 10.67 46.44 -23.06
CA ILE A 7 11.98 45.77 -23.01
C ILE A 7 12.13 45.00 -21.70
N ILE A 8 11.87 45.63 -20.56
CA ILE A 8 11.95 44.97 -19.24
C ILE A 8 11.00 43.77 -19.16
N LEU A 9 9.79 43.91 -19.70
CA LEU A 9 8.80 42.83 -19.67
C LEU A 9 9.22 41.64 -20.54
N SER A 10 9.88 41.88 -21.68
CA SER A 10 10.43 40.81 -22.52
C SER A 10 11.55 40.02 -21.84
N VAL A 11 12.48 40.72 -21.16
CA VAL A 11 13.57 40.10 -20.42
C VAL A 11 13.02 39.29 -19.24
N ALA A 12 12.02 39.82 -18.54
CA ALA A 12 11.37 39.12 -17.44
C ALA A 12 10.73 37.79 -17.89
N VAL A 13 10.03 37.78 -19.02
CA VAL A 13 9.41 36.57 -19.57
C VAL A 13 10.48 35.55 -20.01
N ALA A 14 11.55 36.02 -20.67
CA ALA A 14 12.65 35.15 -21.08
C ALA A 14 13.35 34.49 -19.87
N ALA A 15 13.62 35.26 -18.82
CA ALA A 15 14.24 34.76 -17.59
C ALA A 15 13.33 33.76 -16.86
N ALA A 16 12.03 34.08 -16.71
CA ALA A 16 11.06 33.20 -16.08
C ALA A 16 10.88 31.87 -16.84
N GLY A 17 10.83 31.94 -18.18
CA GLY A 17 10.76 30.76 -19.05
C GLY A 17 11.99 29.87 -18.92
N GLY A 18 13.19 30.47 -18.93
CA GLY A 18 14.45 29.75 -18.75
C GLY A 18 14.54 29.03 -17.40
N ALA A 19 14.20 29.71 -16.31
CA ALA A 19 14.20 29.13 -14.96
C ALA A 19 13.17 27.99 -14.83
N GLY A 20 11.96 28.15 -15.39
CA GLY A 20 10.94 27.11 -15.39
C GLY A 20 11.35 25.86 -16.18
N TYR A 21 12.06 26.03 -17.30
CA TYR A 21 12.59 24.91 -18.08
C TYR A 21 13.67 24.14 -17.32
N VAL A 22 14.61 24.85 -16.69
CA VAL A 22 15.65 24.22 -15.87
C VAL A 22 15.05 23.51 -14.66
N ALA A 23 14.08 24.13 -13.98
CA ALA A 23 13.39 23.51 -12.85
C ALA A 23 12.69 22.21 -13.26
N LYS A 24 12.01 22.18 -14.40
CA LYS A 24 11.38 20.95 -14.94
C LYS A 24 12.41 19.84 -15.20
N ASN A 25 13.58 20.18 -15.71
CA ASN A 25 14.65 19.20 -15.96
C ASN A 25 15.40 18.80 -14.68
N MET A 26 15.28 19.57 -13.60
CA MET A 26 15.83 19.25 -12.27
C MET A 26 14.84 18.49 -11.38
N VAL A 27 13.57 18.36 -11.78
CA VAL A 27 12.61 17.48 -11.08
C VAL A 27 13.03 16.04 -11.35
N ALA A 28 13.79 15.48 -10.42
CA ALA A 28 13.92 14.04 -10.32
C ALA A 28 12.51 13.46 -10.12
N PRO A 29 12.15 12.36 -10.81
CA PRO A 29 10.93 11.62 -10.50
C PRO A 29 10.87 11.39 -8.99
N PRO A 30 9.69 11.57 -8.35
CA PRO A 30 9.56 11.22 -6.93
C PRO A 30 10.10 9.80 -6.76
N PRO A 31 10.91 9.56 -5.72
CA PRO A 31 11.46 8.23 -5.50
C PRO A 31 10.28 7.28 -5.51
N GLN A 32 10.28 6.40 -6.52
CA GLN A 32 9.39 5.27 -6.57
C GLN A 32 9.53 4.60 -5.22
N VAL A 33 8.43 4.60 -4.45
CA VAL A 33 8.36 3.81 -3.24
C VAL A 33 8.45 2.38 -3.73
N VAL A 34 9.68 1.91 -3.90
CA VAL A 34 9.99 0.50 -3.83
C VAL A 34 9.47 0.16 -2.45
N VAL A 35 8.31 -0.51 -2.41
CA VAL A 35 7.97 -1.31 -1.26
C VAL A 35 9.09 -2.32 -1.22
N ASP A 36 10.14 -1.94 -0.50
CA ASP A 36 11.27 -2.77 -0.20
C ASP A 36 10.68 -3.83 0.72
N SER A 37 10.13 -4.88 0.12
CA SER A 37 10.03 -6.18 0.75
C SER A 37 11.44 -6.75 0.89
N GLY A 38 12.35 -5.95 1.47
CA GLY A 38 13.50 -6.47 2.19
C GLY A 38 13.01 -7.54 3.17
N PRO A 39 13.87 -8.47 3.60
CA PRO A 39 13.45 -9.71 4.24
C PRO A 39 12.41 -9.44 5.31
N GLN A 40 11.15 -9.67 4.96
CA GLN A 40 10.02 -9.37 5.82
C GLN A 40 10.29 -10.19 7.08
N ALA A 41 10.48 -9.54 8.22
CA ALA A 41 10.61 -10.23 9.51
C ALA A 41 9.62 -11.40 9.50
N PRO A 42 10.04 -12.62 9.88
CA PRO A 42 9.44 -13.87 9.39
C PRO A 42 7.94 -13.69 9.30
N ALA A 43 7.40 -13.68 8.08
CA ALA A 43 5.96 -13.67 7.90
C ALA A 43 5.47 -14.81 8.77
N VAL A 44 4.87 -14.49 9.92
CA VAL A 44 4.43 -15.50 10.88
C VAL A 44 3.65 -16.48 10.05
N ALA A 45 4.11 -17.73 9.98
CA ALA A 45 3.54 -18.68 9.05
C ALA A 45 2.05 -18.73 9.34
N LEU A 46 1.21 -18.34 8.38
CA LEU A 46 -0.23 -18.30 8.59
C LEU A 46 -0.81 -19.61 8.07
N GLN A 47 -1.70 -20.18 8.87
CA GLN A 47 -2.43 -21.39 8.53
C GLN A 47 -3.93 -21.07 8.63
N ASP A 48 -4.67 -21.44 7.59
CA ASP A 48 -6.13 -21.30 7.63
C ASP A 48 -6.71 -22.39 8.54
N VAL A 49 -7.40 -21.96 9.60
CA VAL A 49 -8.12 -22.82 10.55
C VAL A 49 -9.63 -22.60 10.42
N LEU A 50 -10.40 -23.68 10.59
CA LEU A 50 -11.86 -23.62 10.57
C LEU A 50 -12.38 -23.15 11.93
N VAL A 51 -13.12 -22.04 11.95
CA VAL A 51 -13.71 -21.44 13.15
C VAL A 51 -15.22 -21.29 13.00
N LEU A 52 -15.92 -21.13 14.12
CA LEU A 52 -17.33 -20.78 14.10
C LEU A 52 -17.50 -19.31 13.73
N SER A 53 -18.37 -19.01 12.76
CA SER A 53 -18.70 -17.64 12.36
C SER A 53 -19.82 -17.02 13.19
N GLY A 54 -20.37 -17.76 14.16
CA GLY A 54 -21.45 -17.32 15.05
C GLY A 54 -21.76 -18.37 16.13
N ASP A 55 -22.71 -18.05 17.01
CA ASP A 55 -23.11 -18.92 18.11
C ASP A 55 -23.90 -20.14 17.60
N VAL A 56 -23.50 -21.34 18.04
CA VAL A 56 -24.19 -22.59 17.70
C VAL A 56 -24.62 -23.31 18.99
N PRO A 57 -25.92 -23.48 19.23
CA PRO A 57 -26.41 -24.24 20.37
C PRO A 57 -25.97 -25.71 20.35
N MET A 58 -25.81 -26.32 21.52
CA MET A 58 -25.53 -27.75 21.61
C MET A 58 -26.65 -28.59 20.98
N GLY A 59 -26.25 -29.60 20.21
CA GLY A 59 -27.17 -30.48 19.49
C GLY A 59 -27.62 -29.95 18.12
N ASN A 60 -27.28 -28.70 17.77
CA ASN A 60 -27.60 -28.16 16.45
C ASN A 60 -26.52 -28.48 15.40
N PRO A 61 -26.91 -28.70 14.13
CA PRO A 61 -25.95 -28.83 13.04
C PRO A 61 -25.24 -27.50 12.76
N LEU A 62 -23.93 -27.56 12.45
CA LEU A 62 -23.10 -26.38 12.21
C LEU A 62 -23.51 -25.59 10.96
N GLN A 63 -23.95 -26.29 9.90
CA GLN A 63 -24.39 -25.70 8.62
C GLN A 63 -23.40 -24.66 8.07
N ASN A 64 -23.86 -23.42 7.85
CA ASN A 64 -23.07 -22.30 7.32
C ASN A 64 -22.37 -21.48 8.41
N ASN A 65 -22.40 -21.91 9.68
CA ASN A 65 -21.76 -21.21 10.79
C ASN A 65 -20.27 -21.51 10.92
N ILE A 66 -19.60 -21.93 9.84
CA ILE A 66 -18.17 -22.25 9.81
C ILE A 66 -17.47 -21.40 8.75
N ALA A 67 -16.32 -20.83 9.10
CA ALA A 67 -15.52 -19.99 8.22
C ALA A 67 -14.03 -20.29 8.39
N TRP A 68 -13.26 -20.04 7.34
CA TRP A 68 -11.81 -20.11 7.39
C TRP A 68 -11.26 -18.80 7.94
N GLN A 69 -10.40 -18.89 8.94
CA GLN A 69 -9.71 -17.75 9.54
C GLN A 69 -8.20 -18.01 9.52
N SER A 70 -7.44 -17.02 9.07
CA SER A 70 -5.99 -17.10 9.07
C SER A 70 -5.45 -16.92 10.48
N TRP A 71 -4.64 -17.88 10.94
CA TRP A 71 -4.10 -17.93 12.29
C TRP A 71 -2.59 -18.19 12.28
N PRO A 72 -1.82 -17.69 13.28
CA PRO A 72 -0.42 -18.04 13.44
C PRO A 72 -0.21 -19.57 13.57
N ALA A 73 0.56 -20.17 12.67
CA ALA A 73 0.84 -21.60 12.62
C ALA A 73 1.47 -22.13 13.92
N ASP A 74 2.27 -21.30 14.60
CA ASP A 74 2.89 -21.63 15.89
C ASP A 74 1.86 -21.90 17.00
N GLY A 75 0.63 -21.40 16.85
CA GLY A 75 -0.49 -21.62 17.77
C GLY A 75 -1.47 -22.71 17.32
N VAL A 76 -1.28 -23.31 16.14
CA VAL A 76 -2.17 -24.34 15.60
C VAL A 76 -1.71 -25.71 16.11
N ASN A 77 -2.62 -26.44 16.77
CA ASN A 77 -2.36 -27.80 17.23
C ASN A 77 -3.15 -28.84 16.42
N ALA A 78 -2.91 -30.13 16.69
CA ALA A 78 -3.51 -31.24 15.94
C ALA A 78 -5.05 -31.34 16.03
N ASN A 79 -5.70 -30.60 16.92
CA ASN A 79 -7.17 -30.59 17.07
C ASN A 79 -7.84 -29.53 16.17
N PHE A 80 -7.07 -28.67 15.51
CA PHE A 80 -7.63 -27.70 14.56
C PHE A 80 -7.85 -28.36 13.20
N ILE A 81 -8.92 -27.94 12.53
CA ILE A 81 -9.17 -28.30 11.13
C ILE A 81 -8.45 -27.26 10.27
N THR A 82 -7.51 -27.69 9.45
CA THR A 82 -6.72 -26.80 8.57
C THR A 82 -6.99 -27.06 7.08
N ARG A 83 -6.69 -26.07 6.24
CA ARG A 83 -6.73 -26.19 4.77
C ARG A 83 -5.32 -26.08 4.19
N THR A 84 -4.92 -27.06 3.38
CA THR A 84 -3.66 -27.07 2.60
C THR A 84 -3.85 -26.49 1.22
#